data_AF-A0A9N9MFN0-F1
#
_entry.id   AF-A0A9N9MFN0-F1
#
_cell.length_a   1.000
_cell.length_b   1.000
_cell.length_c   1.000
_cell.angle_alpha   90.00
_cell.angle_beta   90.00
_cell.angle_gamma   90.00
#
_symmetry.space_group_name_H-M   'P 1'
#
loop_
_entity.id
_entity.type
_entity.pdbx_description
1 polymer ?
#
loop_
_entity_poly.entity_id
_entity_poly.type
_entity_poly.pdbx_seq_one_letter_code
_entity_poly.pdbx_strand_id
1 'polypeptide(L)'
;MDPDEVEFWAEKSLVEIVPTFNSPALFLIGGDVGPFRATIPVRVPLWMAIDLKKRQQCKIVPPDWMDVDYLTRLKEEEKVNG
;
A
#
# COMPACT_ATOMS: atom_id res chain seq x y z
N MET A 1 -16.50 -8.74 -14.77
CA MET A 1 -16.21 -8.53 -13.33
C MET A 1 -16.49 -7.08 -13.06
N ASP A 2 -17.20 -6.78 -11.98
CA ASP A 2 -17.55 -5.40 -11.63
C ASP A 2 -16.28 -4.64 -11.18
N PRO A 3 -16.03 -3.39 -11.62
CA PRO A 3 -14.86 -2.62 -11.19
C PRO A 3 -14.72 -2.52 -9.67
N ASP A 4 -15.84 -2.37 -8.95
CA ASP A 4 -15.86 -2.20 -7.49
C ASP A 4 -15.46 -3.52 -6.80
N GLU A 5 -15.86 -4.66 -7.37
CA GLU A 5 -15.41 -5.97 -6.89
C GLU A 5 -13.89 -6.11 -7.07
N VAL A 6 -13.35 -5.74 -8.23
CA VAL A 6 -11.91 -5.82 -8.50
C VAL A 6 -11.12 -4.92 -7.53
N GLU A 7 -11.59 -3.71 -7.29
CA GLU A 7 -11.00 -2.78 -6.33
C GLU A 7 -11.00 -3.37 -4.92
N PHE A 8 -12.13 -3.91 -4.46
CA PHE A 8 -12.26 -4.56 -3.15
C PHE A 8 -11.27 -5.71 -2.96
N TRP A 9 -11.00 -6.49 -4.01
CA TRP A 9 -9.96 -7.52 -3.95
C TRP A 9 -8.55 -6.93 -3.89
N ALA A 10 -8.28 -5.90 -4.70
CA ALA A 10 -6.98 -5.24 -4.76
C ALA A 10 -6.60 -4.56 -3.42
N GLU A 11 -7.58 -4.05 -2.69
CA GLU A 11 -7.42 -3.40 -1.38
C GLU A 11 -6.80 -4.29 -0.30
N LYS A 12 -6.82 -5.61 -0.46
CA LYS A 12 -6.18 -6.57 0.46
C LYS A 12 -4.66 -6.57 0.33
N SER A 13 -4.12 -6.00 -0.74
CA SER A 13 -2.68 -5.94 -0.99
C SER A 13 -1.95 -5.17 0.12
N LEU A 14 -0.82 -5.70 0.56
CA LEU A 14 0.00 -5.08 1.61
C LEU A 14 0.93 -4.02 1.03
N VAL A 15 0.77 -2.79 1.49
CA VAL A 15 1.60 -1.63 1.15
C VAL A 15 2.37 -1.13 2.37
N GLU A 16 3.49 -0.45 2.15
CA GLU A 16 4.27 0.15 3.22
C GLU A 16 3.82 1.59 3.49
N ILE A 17 3.70 1.94 4.77
CA ILE A 17 3.44 3.30 5.22
C ILE A 17 4.45 3.72 6.28
N VAL A 18 4.69 5.03 6.38
CA VAL A 18 5.38 5.67 7.50
C VAL A 18 4.32 6.42 8.32
N PRO A 19 3.93 5.91 9.50
CA PRO A 19 2.91 6.53 10.33
C PRO A 19 3.46 7.77 11.06
N THR A 20 2.55 8.67 11.47
CA THR A 20 2.86 9.86 12.26
C THR A 20 2.38 9.75 13.71
N PHE A 21 1.92 8.56 14.11
CA PHE A 21 1.37 8.25 15.44
C PHE A 21 1.96 6.98 16.02
N ASN A 22 1.75 6.78 17.33
CA ASN A 22 2.09 5.56 18.04
C ASN A 22 0.81 4.82 18.45
N SER A 23 0.79 3.51 18.26
CA SER A 23 -0.32 2.65 18.69
C SER A 23 0.18 1.21 18.86
N PRO A 24 -0.36 0.44 19.83
CA PRO A 24 -0.16 -1.00 19.86
C PRO A 24 -0.68 -1.67 18.58
N ALA A 25 -0.32 -2.93 18.39
CA ALA A 25 -0.84 -3.76 17.31
C ALA A 25 -2.37 -3.88 17.43
N LEU A 26 -3.04 -3.85 16.28
CA LEU A 26 -4.47 -4.10 16.14
C LEU A 26 -4.66 -5.56 15.77
N PHE A 27 -5.50 -6.28 16.51
CA PHE A 27 -5.85 -7.67 16.26
C PHE A 27 -7.15 -7.72 15.43
N LEU A 28 -7.04 -7.89 14.11
CA LEU A 28 -8.20 -7.96 13.21
C LEU A 28 -8.55 -9.41 12.88
N ILE A 29 -9.78 -9.64 12.43
CA ILE A 29 -10.22 -10.98 11.97
C ILE A 29 -9.29 -11.52 10.86
N GLY A 30 -8.81 -10.64 9.97
CA GLY A 30 -7.93 -11.00 8.86
C GLY A 30 -6.44 -11.04 9.20
N GLY A 31 -6.07 -10.86 10.48
CA GLY A 31 -4.68 -10.84 10.95
C GLY A 31 -4.30 -9.56 11.70
N ASP A 32 -3.11 -9.58 12.28
CA ASP A 32 -2.62 -8.49 13.13
C ASP A 32 -1.91 -7.42 12.30
N VAL A 33 -2.09 -6.15 12.67
CA VAL A 33 -1.47 -4.99 11.98
C VAL A 33 -0.80 -4.06 12.99
N GLY A 34 0.42 -3.63 12.69
CA GLY A 34 1.24 -2.84 13.60
C GLY A 34 2.28 -3.70 14.33
N PRO A 35 2.83 -3.24 15.47
CA PRO A 35 2.55 -1.98 16.14
C PRO A 35 2.92 -0.77 15.28
N PHE A 36 2.23 0.35 15.51
CA PHE A 36 2.53 1.61 14.85
C PHE A 36 3.49 2.41 15.70
N ARG A 37 4.62 2.81 15.11
CA ARG A 37 5.60 3.70 15.72
C ARG A 37 5.89 4.82 14.75
N ALA A 38 5.72 6.06 15.19
CA ALA A 38 5.94 7.23 14.37
C ALA A 38 7.32 7.15 13.70
N THR A 39 7.37 7.52 12.42
CA THR A 39 8.56 7.50 11.56
C THR A 39 9.18 6.13 11.28
N ILE A 40 8.63 5.02 11.79
CA ILE A 40 9.09 3.66 11.48
C ILE A 40 8.15 3.03 10.45
N PRO A 41 8.67 2.59 9.27
CA PRO A 41 7.85 1.95 8.26
C PRO A 41 7.15 0.68 8.78
N VAL A 42 5.90 0.47 8.34
CA VAL A 42 5.12 -0.73 8.65
C VAL A 42 4.23 -1.09 7.47
N ARG A 43 4.04 -2.39 7.24
CA ARG A 43 3.15 -2.89 6.20
C ARG A 43 1.71 -3.00 6.71
N VAL A 44 0.77 -2.48 5.94
CA VAL A 44 -0.67 -2.51 6.22
C VAL A 44 -1.45 -2.84 4.95
N PRO A 45 -2.69 -3.34 5.05
CA PRO A 45 -3.57 -3.46 3.89
C PRO A 45 -3.83 -2.09 3.24
N LEU A 46 -3.99 -2.06 1.90
CA LEU A 46 -4.17 -0.82 1.14
C LEU A 46 -5.40 -0.01 1.60
N TRP A 47 -6.54 -0.67 1.89
CA TRP A 47 -7.72 0.02 2.44
C TRP A 47 -7.40 0.80 3.72
N MET A 48 -6.55 0.24 4.60
CA MET A 48 -6.13 0.89 5.84
C MET A 48 -5.15 2.02 5.56
N ALA A 49 -4.20 1.84 4.64
CA ALA A 49 -3.28 2.89 4.22
C ALA A 49 -4.03 4.13 3.69
N ILE A 50 -5.07 3.92 2.88
CA ILE A 50 -5.90 4.99 2.32
C ILE A 50 -6.67 5.73 3.42
N ASP A 51 -7.30 5.01 4.36
CA ASP A 51 -8.02 5.63 5.49
C ASP A 51 -7.07 6.45 6.39
N LEU A 52 -5.91 5.88 6.76
CA LEU A 52 -4.89 6.59 7.53
C LEU A 52 -4.36 7.82 6.80
N LYS A 53 -4.19 7.73 5.47
CA LYS A 53 -3.74 8.86 4.63
C LYS A 53 -4.78 9.99 4.60
N LYS A 54 -6.07 9.66 4.45
CA LYS A 54 -7.18 10.63 4.50
C LYS A 54 -7.21 11.39 5.83
N ARG A 55 -6.85 10.71 6.93
CA ARG A 55 -6.72 11.28 8.28
C ARG A 55 -5.39 12.00 8.54
N GLN A 56 -4.50 12.07 7.55
CA GLN A 56 -3.15 12.65 7.68
C GLN A 56 -2.27 11.95 8.74
N GLN A 57 -2.53 10.65 8.98
CA GLN A 57 -1.84 9.85 9.99
C GLN A 57 -0.67 9.02 9.43
N CYS A 58 -0.41 9.09 8.12
CA CYS A 58 0.73 8.43 7.50
C CYS A 58 1.18 9.08 6.18
N LYS A 59 2.37 8.69 5.74
CA LYS A 59 2.83 8.80 4.36
C LYS A 59 2.85 7.39 3.77
N ILE A 60 2.26 7.20 2.59
CA ILE A 60 2.33 5.94 1.86
C ILE A 60 3.65 5.91 1.09
N VAL A 61 4.39 4.82 1.20
CA VAL A 61 5.62 4.60 0.44
C VAL A 61 5.23 3.96 -0.89
N PRO A 62 5.60 4.55 -2.05
CA PRO A 62 5.38 3.92 -3.34
C PRO A 62 6.09 2.55 -3.41
N PRO A 63 5.45 1.51 -3.94
CA PRO A 63 6.12 0.23 -4.19
C PRO A 63 7.28 0.39 -5.17
N ASP A 64 8.29 -0.50 -5.09
CA ASP A 64 9.51 -0.43 -5.92
C ASP A 64 9.23 -0.43 -7.43
N TRP A 65 8.18 -1.14 -7.86
CA TRP A 65 7.79 -1.17 -9.28
C TRP A 65 7.14 0.13 -9.75
N MET A 66 6.66 0.98 -8.83
CA MET A 66 6.04 2.27 -9.11
C MET A 66 7.11 3.37 -9.27
N ASP A 67 8.14 3.03 -10.03
CA ASP A 67 9.25 3.90 -10.38
C ASP A 67 9.19 4.27 -11.87
N VAL A 68 9.49 5.53 -12.19
CA VAL A 68 9.33 6.06 -13.55
C VAL A 68 10.29 5.39 -14.52
N ASP A 69 11.55 5.20 -14.13
CA ASP A 69 12.57 4.61 -14.99
C ASP A 69 12.26 3.12 -15.22
N TYR A 70 11.88 2.40 -14.16
CA TYR A 70 11.45 1.01 -14.24
C TYR A 70 10.26 0.82 -15.18
N LEU A 71 9.18 1.59 -15.00
CA LEU A 71 7.98 1.49 -15.82
C LEU A 71 8.22 1.93 -17.27
N THR A 72 9.10 2.91 -17.49
CA THR A 72 9.46 3.35 -18.84
C THR A 72 10.16 2.24 -19.61
N ARG A 73 11.14 1.57 -18.98
CA ARG A 73 11.83 0.42 -19.58
C ARG A 73 10.84 -0.72 -19.86
N LEU A 74 10.00 -1.08 -18.89
CA LEU A 74 9.03 -2.16 -19.05
C LEU A 74 8.07 -1.90 -20.22
N LYS A 75 7.58 -0.67 -20.37
CA LYS A 75 6.72 -0.25 -21.48
C LYS A 75 7.42 -0.39 -22.85
N GLU A 76 8.72 -0.13 -22.93
CA GLU A 76 9.48 -0.30 -24.17
C GLU A 76 9.66 -1.80 -24.50
N GLU A 77 9.95 -2.63 -23.50
CA GLU A 77 10.05 -4.09 -23.65
C GLU A 77 8.73 -4.71 -24.12
N GLU A 78 7.59 -4.28 -23.56
CA GLU A 78 6.26 -4.74 -23.96
C GLU A 78 5.94 -4.46 -25.43
N LYS A 79 6.43 -3.33 -25.99
CA LYS A 79 6.24 -3.00 -27.41
C LYS A 79 7.07 -3.86 -28.36
N VAL A 80 8.21 -4.37 -27.89
CA VAL A 80 9.09 -5.22 -28.71
C VAL A 80 8.58 -6.67 -28.69
N ASN A 81 7.98 -7.09 -27.58
CA ASN A 81 7.57 -8.48 -27.34
C ASN A 81 6.08 -8.76 -27.60
N GLY A 82 5.25 -7.73 -27.78
CA GLY A 82 3.84 -7.83 -28.15
C GLY A 82 3.61 -7.72 -29.65
#